data_AF-A0A822IHV9-F1
#
_entry.id   AF-A0A822IHV9-F1
#
_cell.length_a   1.000
_cell.length_b   1.000
_cell.length_c   1.000
_cell.angle_alpha   90.00
_cell.angle_beta   90.00
_cell.angle_gamma   90.00
#
_symmetry.space_group_name_H-M   'P 1'
#
loop_
_entity.id
_entity.type
_entity.pdbx_description
1 polymer ?
#
loop_
_entity_poly.entity_id
_entity_poly.type
_entity_poly.pdbx_seq_one_letter_code
_entity_poly.pdbx_strand_id
1 'polypeptide(L)'
;MDGESESSKFWMGVLADLRNRGVKDLLICSVDGLKGFEEAIKASFPKAEIQKCVVHQIRNSTKFVSYKDRKAFCADMREIYTAANEEAGLASLDRFENKWGIKYSYATKSWRDNWQHLSTFFKYPPEIRRIIYTTNAIENFNRQIRKSVNGAS
;
A
#
# COMPACT_ATOMS: atom_id res chain seq x y z
N MET A 1 -15.74 14.14 -21.99
CA MET A 1 -14.31 14.30 -21.69
C MET A 1 -13.91 13.02 -20.99
N ASP A 2 -13.55 12.03 -21.78
CA ASP A 2 -13.22 10.69 -21.31
C ASP A 2 -11.89 10.76 -20.55
N GLY A 3 -11.90 10.30 -19.31
CA GLY A 3 -10.73 10.27 -18.45
C GLY A 3 -9.64 9.46 -19.13
N GLU A 4 -8.50 10.12 -19.42
CA GLU A 4 -7.30 9.46 -19.90
C GLU A 4 -6.97 8.32 -18.94
N SER A 5 -7.23 7.10 -19.40
CA SER A 5 -6.93 5.86 -18.70
C SER A 5 -5.56 5.94 -18.04
N GLU A 6 -5.46 5.52 -16.78
CA GLU A 6 -4.28 5.46 -15.91
C GLU A 6 -3.08 4.76 -16.57
N SER A 7 -2.50 5.39 -17.58
CA SER A 7 -1.43 4.85 -18.39
C SER A 7 -0.10 5.28 -17.79
N SER A 8 0.94 4.48 -18.00
CA SER A 8 2.30 4.81 -17.56
C SER A 8 2.72 6.24 -17.98
N LYS A 9 2.28 6.69 -19.17
CA LYS A 9 2.53 8.04 -19.69
C LYS A 9 1.93 9.14 -18.82
N PHE A 10 0.71 8.94 -18.31
CA PHE A 10 0.07 9.90 -17.41
C PHE A 10 0.89 10.06 -16.13
N TRP A 11 1.25 8.95 -15.48
CA TRP A 11 2.04 8.97 -14.24
C TRP A 11 3.44 9.55 -14.43
N MET A 12 4.08 9.27 -15.58
CA MET A 12 5.36 9.91 -15.93
C MET A 12 5.22 11.43 -16.00
N GLY A 13 4.13 11.95 -16.57
CA GLY A 13 3.86 13.38 -16.62
C GLY A 13 3.74 13.99 -15.21
N VAL A 14 2.99 13.35 -14.32
CA VAL A 14 2.83 13.80 -12.93
C VAL A 14 4.17 13.82 -12.18
N LEU A 15 4.97 12.75 -12.29
CA LEU A 15 6.26 12.67 -11.59
C LEU A 15 7.30 13.64 -12.17
N ALA A 16 7.27 13.87 -13.48
CA ALA A 16 8.09 14.88 -14.12
C ALA A 16 7.73 16.29 -13.66
N ASP A 17 6.44 16.60 -13.51
CA ASP A 17 5.98 17.89 -12.95
C ASP A 17 6.51 18.11 -11.52
N LEU A 18 6.41 17.09 -10.66
CA LEU A 18 6.97 17.18 -9.30
C LEU A 18 8.47 17.49 -9.31
N ARG A 19 9.23 16.85 -10.21
CA ARG A 19 10.66 17.12 -10.36
C ARG A 19 10.93 18.55 -10.85
N ASN A 20 10.16 19.01 -11.83
CA ASN A 20 10.28 20.36 -12.40
C ASN A 20 9.92 21.44 -11.36
N ARG A 21 9.05 21.13 -10.42
CA ARG A 21 8.69 21.99 -9.28
C ARG A 21 9.72 21.97 -8.14
N GLY A 22 10.82 21.24 -8.29
CA GLY A 22 11.96 21.28 -7.40
C GLY A 22 12.10 20.08 -6.45
N VAL A 23 11.25 19.06 -6.57
CA VAL A 23 11.45 17.80 -5.82
C VAL A 23 12.67 17.09 -6.38
N LYS A 24 13.73 16.97 -5.57
CA LYS A 24 15.01 16.40 -6.00
C LYS A 24 15.09 14.89 -5.81
N ASP A 25 14.53 14.40 -4.71
CA ASP A 25 14.59 12.98 -4.35
C ASP A 25 13.34 12.58 -3.56
N LEU A 26 13.00 11.29 -3.65
CA LEU A 26 11.93 10.66 -2.89
C LEU A 26 12.52 9.45 -2.20
N LEU A 27 12.35 9.36 -0.87
CA LEU A 27 12.83 8.21 -0.11
C LEU A 27 11.95 6.97 -0.36
N ILE A 28 10.62 7.15 -0.25
CA ILE A 28 9.64 6.09 -0.40
C ILE A 28 8.41 6.59 -1.16
N CYS A 29 7.89 5.76 -2.08
CA CYS A 29 6.64 5.99 -2.79
C CYS A 29 5.64 4.88 -2.42
N SER A 30 4.58 5.23 -1.68
CA SER A 30 3.51 4.28 -1.38
C SER A 30 2.41 4.32 -2.43
N VAL A 31 2.18 3.20 -3.12
CA VAL A 31 1.28 3.13 -4.29
C VAL A 31 0.32 1.93 -4.20
N ASP A 32 -0.86 2.08 -4.79
CA ASP A 32 -1.87 1.00 -4.87
C ASP A 32 -1.85 0.33 -6.25
N GLY A 33 -0.83 -0.47 -6.53
CA GLY A 33 -0.79 -1.43 -7.66
C GLY A 33 -1.14 -0.89 -9.06
N LEU A 34 -1.04 0.43 -9.27
CA LEU A 34 -1.44 1.09 -10.51
C LEU A 34 -0.51 0.69 -11.66
N LYS A 35 -1.11 0.23 -12.76
CA LYS A 35 -0.35 -0.27 -13.91
C LYS A 35 0.54 0.82 -14.49
N GLY A 36 1.82 0.52 -14.67
CA GLY A 36 2.77 1.46 -15.28
C GLY A 36 3.31 2.54 -14.33
N PHE A 37 2.85 2.59 -13.08
CA PHE A 37 3.27 3.61 -12.13
C PHE A 37 4.63 3.28 -11.51
N GLU A 38 4.93 2.00 -11.27
CA GLU A 38 6.25 1.59 -10.77
C GLU A 38 7.36 1.94 -11.76
N GLU A 39 7.10 1.74 -13.05
CA GLU A 39 8.01 2.10 -14.14
C GLU A 39 8.21 3.63 -14.20
N ALA A 40 7.11 4.39 -14.04
CA ALA A 40 7.18 5.84 -14.01
C ALA A 40 7.99 6.35 -12.80
N ILE A 41 7.82 5.76 -11.61
CA ILE A 41 8.59 6.08 -10.40
C ILE A 41 10.07 5.82 -10.64
N LYS A 42 10.42 4.64 -11.15
CA LYS A 42 11.82 4.28 -11.43
C LYS A 42 12.46 5.21 -12.48
N ALA A 43 11.68 5.69 -13.45
CA ALA A 43 12.16 6.62 -14.46
C ALA A 43 12.39 8.04 -13.92
N SER A 44 11.52 8.54 -13.04
CA SER A 44 11.61 9.92 -12.52
C SER A 44 12.47 10.04 -11.26
N PHE A 45 12.39 9.04 -10.37
CA PHE A 45 13.05 8.99 -9.06
C PHE A 45 13.68 7.59 -8.85
N PRO A 46 14.78 7.27 -9.54
CA PRO A 46 15.36 5.91 -9.57
C PRO A 46 15.85 5.39 -8.20
N LYS A 47 16.04 6.28 -7.22
CA LYS A 47 16.43 5.95 -5.86
C LYS A 47 15.25 5.70 -4.93
N ALA A 48 14.03 6.03 -5.35
CA ALA A 48 12.85 5.89 -4.53
C ALA A 48 12.50 4.43 -4.31
N GLU A 49 12.31 4.04 -3.06
CA GLU A 49 11.81 2.72 -2.74
C GLU A 49 10.30 2.64 -2.99
N ILE A 50 9.87 1.55 -3.62
CA ILE A 50 8.45 1.32 -3.89
C ILE A 50 7.85 0.53 -2.73
N GLN A 51 6.79 1.08 -2.14
CA GLN A 51 5.98 0.44 -1.10
C GLN A 51 4.57 0.21 -1.63
N LYS A 52 4.14 -1.05 -1.69
CA LYS A 52 2.72 -1.32 -1.98
C LYS A 52 1.87 -0.93 -0.79
N CYS A 53 0.78 -0.20 -1.00
CA CYS A 53 0.00 0.35 0.09
C CYS A 53 -0.63 -0.75 0.98
N VAL A 54 -0.15 -0.88 2.22
CA VAL A 54 -0.60 -1.90 3.18
C VAL A 54 -2.10 -1.75 3.49
N VAL A 55 -2.62 -0.52 3.54
CA VAL A 55 -4.04 -0.25 3.75
C VAL A 55 -4.89 -0.84 2.63
N HIS A 56 -4.49 -0.64 1.37
CA HIS A 56 -5.21 -1.21 0.23
C HIS A 56 -5.09 -2.74 0.21
N GLN A 57 -3.91 -3.27 0.56
CA GLN A 57 -3.71 -4.71 0.73
C GLN A 57 -4.67 -5.31 1.78
N ILE A 58 -4.83 -4.66 2.94
CA ILE A 58 -5.77 -5.07 4.01
C ILE A 58 -7.23 -5.03 3.51
N ARG A 59 -7.63 -3.95 2.84
CA ARG A 59 -9.00 -3.80 2.30
C ARG A 59 -9.30 -4.90 1.26
N ASN A 60 -8.36 -5.16 0.35
CA ASN A 60 -8.51 -6.22 -0.65
C ASN A 60 -8.55 -7.61 -0.02
N SER A 61 -7.70 -7.87 0.98
CA SER A 61 -7.65 -9.15 1.69
C SER A 61 -8.95 -9.48 2.42
N THR A 62 -9.65 -8.46 2.94
CA THR A 62 -10.87 -8.64 3.75
C THR A 62 -12.17 -8.61 2.95
N LYS A 63 -12.11 -8.31 1.64
CA LYS A 63 -13.28 -8.06 0.78
C LYS A 63 -14.26 -9.24 0.74
N PHE A 64 -13.76 -10.47 0.71
CA PHE A 64 -14.56 -11.69 0.58
C PHE A 64 -14.47 -12.61 1.80
N VAL A 65 -13.96 -12.09 2.92
CA VAL A 65 -13.89 -12.85 4.18
C VAL A 65 -15.28 -12.90 4.80
N SER A 66 -15.69 -14.10 5.22
CA SER A 66 -16.99 -14.30 5.86
C SER A 66 -17.08 -13.52 7.17
N TYR A 67 -18.28 -13.08 7.56
CA TYR A 67 -18.47 -12.34 8.81
C TYR A 67 -17.95 -13.11 10.04
N LYS A 68 -18.20 -14.42 10.10
CA LYS A 68 -17.76 -15.31 11.17
C LYS A 68 -16.24 -15.32 11.36
N ASP A 69 -15.49 -15.29 10.26
CA ASP A 69 -14.03 -15.42 10.31
C ASP A 69 -13.32 -14.07 10.36
N ARG A 70 -14.01 -12.98 9.96
CA ARG A 70 -13.41 -11.65 9.76
C ARG A 70 -12.61 -11.16 10.96
N LYS A 71 -13.09 -11.36 12.18
CA LYS A 71 -12.39 -10.92 13.40
C LYS A 71 -11.04 -11.65 13.57
N ALA A 72 -11.06 -12.98 13.46
CA ALA A 72 -9.86 -13.80 13.62
C ALA A 72 -8.88 -13.58 12.46
N PHE A 73 -9.39 -13.53 11.23
CA PHE A 73 -8.61 -13.25 10.03
C PHE A 73 -7.87 -11.91 10.13
N CYS A 74 -8.56 -10.84 10.55
CA CYS A 74 -7.94 -9.53 10.72
C CYS A 74 -6.90 -9.51 11.85
N ALA A 75 -7.11 -10.27 12.92
CA ALA A 75 -6.15 -10.38 14.02
C ALA A 75 -4.86 -11.07 13.55
N ASP A 76 -4.97 -12.22 12.88
CA ASP A 76 -3.81 -12.95 12.36
C ASP A 76 -3.09 -12.14 11.27
N MET A 77 -3.83 -11.48 10.36
CA MET A 77 -3.25 -10.62 9.33
C MET A 77 -2.51 -9.41 9.93
N ARG A 78 -2.95 -8.92 11.10
CA ARG A 78 -2.28 -7.80 11.78
C ARG A 78 -0.86 -8.14 12.17
N GLU A 79 -0.62 -9.37 12.61
CA GLU A 79 0.72 -9.84 12.99
C GLU A 79 1.74 -9.66 11.87
N ILE A 80 1.30 -9.78 10.61
CA ILE A 80 2.15 -9.61 9.42
C ILE A 80 2.76 -8.20 9.38
N TYR A 81 1.93 -7.16 9.40
CA TYR A 81 2.38 -5.79 9.19
C TYR A 81 2.79 -5.05 10.48
N THR A 82 2.52 -5.63 11.66
CA THR A 82 3.00 -5.12 12.94
C THR A 82 4.21 -5.87 13.49
N ALA A 83 4.81 -6.77 12.72
CA ALA A 83 5.99 -7.52 13.13
C ALA A 83 7.21 -6.61 13.41
N ALA A 84 8.18 -7.13 14.17
CA ALA A 84 9.37 -6.38 14.56
C ALA A 84 10.35 -6.14 13.39
N ASN A 85 10.40 -7.07 12.43
CA ASN A 85 11.26 -7.04 11.25
C ASN A 85 10.61 -7.86 10.12
N GLU A 86 11.25 -7.84 8.95
CA GLU A 86 10.76 -8.52 7.75
C GLU A 86 10.67 -10.03 7.94
N GLU A 87 11.64 -10.64 8.61
CA GLU A 87 11.69 -12.08 8.86
C GLU A 87 10.51 -12.53 9.73
N ALA A 88 10.22 -11.79 10.81
CA ALA A 88 9.06 -12.05 11.66
C ALA A 88 7.74 -11.78 10.93
N GLY A 89 7.71 -10.79 10.03
CA GLY A 89 6.57 -10.52 9.15
C GLY A 89 6.29 -11.69 8.21
N LEU A 90 7.34 -12.22 7.58
CA LEU A 90 7.26 -13.36 6.68
C LEU A 90 6.82 -14.64 7.41
N ALA A 91 7.38 -14.90 8.60
CA ALA A 91 6.94 -16.02 9.44
C ALA A 91 5.46 -15.88 9.85
N SER A 92 4.99 -14.65 10.07
CA SER A 92 3.57 -14.40 10.34
C SER A 92 2.70 -14.61 9.11
N LEU A 93 3.19 -14.27 7.92
CA LEU A 93 2.53 -14.58 6.65
C LEU A 93 2.46 -16.10 6.41
N ASP A 94 3.50 -16.86 6.76
CA ASP A 94 3.47 -18.33 6.69
C ASP A 94 2.38 -18.92 7.60
N ARG A 95 2.29 -18.47 8.85
CA ARG A 95 1.22 -18.89 9.78
C ARG A 95 -0.17 -18.51 9.27
N PHE A 96 -0.29 -17.30 8.74
CA PHE A 96 -1.52 -16.80 8.14
C PHE A 96 -1.96 -17.65 6.96
N GLU A 97 -1.03 -18.02 6.07
CA GLU A 97 -1.30 -18.89 4.93
C GLU A 97 -1.67 -20.31 5.34
N ASN A 98 -0.96 -20.90 6.31
CA ASN A 98 -1.29 -22.23 6.82
C ASN A 98 -2.72 -22.31 7.38
N LYS A 99 -3.18 -21.26 8.05
CA LYS A 99 -4.52 -21.20 8.65
C LYS A 99 -5.62 -20.84 7.65
N TRP A 100 -5.37 -19.86 6.79
CA TRP A 100 -6.40 -19.25 5.95
C TRP A 100 -6.28 -19.59 4.47
N GLY A 101 -5.15 -20.12 4.00
CA GLY A 101 -4.82 -20.31 2.59
C GLY A 101 -5.76 -21.27 1.85
N ILE A 102 -6.32 -22.27 2.53
CA ILE A 102 -7.32 -23.17 1.91
C ILE A 102 -8.63 -22.42 1.63
N LYS A 103 -9.09 -21.59 2.57
CA LYS A 103 -10.40 -20.92 2.51
C LYS A 103 -10.36 -19.57 1.78
N TYR A 104 -9.25 -18.85 1.92
CA TYR A 104 -9.04 -17.48 1.48
C TYR A 104 -7.72 -17.35 0.69
N SER A 105 -7.49 -18.29 -0.22
CA SER A 105 -6.28 -18.35 -1.07
C SER A 105 -6.01 -17.06 -1.83
N TYR A 106 -7.06 -16.32 -2.23
CA TYR A 106 -6.93 -15.04 -2.90
C TYR A 106 -6.14 -14.02 -2.07
N ALA A 107 -6.32 -14.02 -0.74
CA ALA A 107 -5.64 -13.09 0.15
C ALA A 107 -4.19 -13.52 0.34
N THR A 108 -3.94 -14.79 0.66
CA THR A 108 -2.59 -15.30 0.91
C THR A 108 -1.71 -15.19 -0.33
N LYS A 109 -2.24 -15.57 -1.50
CA LYS A 109 -1.59 -15.38 -2.79
C LYS A 109 -1.28 -13.90 -3.06
N SER A 110 -2.24 -13.02 -2.84
CA SER A 110 -2.03 -11.58 -3.02
C SER A 110 -0.92 -11.03 -2.12
N TRP A 111 -0.82 -11.48 -0.86
CA TRP A 111 0.28 -11.08 0.02
C TRP A 111 1.63 -11.63 -0.44
N ARG A 112 1.69 -12.89 -0.89
CA ARG A 112 2.91 -13.53 -1.40
C ARG A 112 3.41 -12.87 -2.68
N ASP A 113 2.54 -12.71 -3.67
CA ASP A 113 2.86 -12.12 -4.97
C ASP A 113 3.40 -10.69 -4.84
N ASN A 114 3.01 -9.98 -3.77
CA ASN A 114 3.40 -8.60 -3.53
C ASN A 114 4.37 -8.42 -2.37
N TRP A 115 4.89 -9.50 -1.77
CA TRP A 115 5.65 -9.43 -0.52
C TRP A 115 6.85 -8.49 -0.61
N GLN A 116 7.59 -8.54 -1.71
CA GLN A 116 8.76 -7.69 -1.95
C GLN A 116 8.45 -6.19 -1.82
N HIS A 117 7.28 -5.74 -2.30
CA HIS A 117 6.87 -4.34 -2.20
C HIS A 117 6.08 -4.04 -0.94
N LEU A 118 5.42 -5.04 -0.35
CA LEU A 118 4.67 -4.88 0.89
C LEU A 118 5.60 -4.79 2.10
N SER A 119 6.75 -5.44 2.08
CA SER A 119 7.73 -5.50 3.17
C SER A 119 8.71 -4.32 3.20
N THR A 120 8.78 -3.48 2.16
CA THR A 120 9.72 -2.35 2.07
C THR A 120 9.75 -1.49 3.34
N PHE A 121 8.59 -1.26 3.97
CA PHE A 121 8.50 -0.45 5.19
C PHE A 121 9.30 -1.01 6.37
N PHE A 122 9.65 -2.30 6.41
CA PHE A 122 10.48 -2.87 7.48
C PHE A 122 11.88 -2.27 7.53
N LYS A 123 12.38 -1.67 6.44
CA LYS A 123 13.66 -0.93 6.41
C LYS A 123 13.64 0.36 7.22
N TYR A 124 12.46 0.84 7.60
CA TYR A 124 12.27 2.14 8.24
C TYR A 124 12.06 2.02 9.76
N PRO A 125 12.32 3.07 10.55
CA PRO A 125 12.03 3.08 11.98
C PRO A 125 10.53 2.88 12.29
N PRO A 126 10.17 2.29 13.46
CA PRO A 126 8.79 1.98 13.83
C PRO A 126 7.80 3.14 13.68
N GLU A 127 8.25 4.37 13.91
CA GLU A 127 7.45 5.60 13.77
C GLU A 127 6.98 5.80 12.33
N ILE A 128 7.87 5.57 11.36
CA ILE A 128 7.57 5.65 9.93
C ILE A 128 6.70 4.47 9.49
N ARG A 129 6.99 3.26 9.98
CA ARG A 129 6.17 2.06 9.69
C ARG A 129 4.71 2.31 10.07
N ARG A 130 4.48 2.88 11.25
CA ARG A 130 3.14 3.19 11.74
C ARG A 130 2.41 4.18 10.85
N ILE A 131 3.10 5.17 10.28
CA ILE A 131 2.49 6.10 9.32
C ILE A 131 2.06 5.35 8.05
N ILE A 132 2.88 4.41 7.56
CA ILE A 132 2.65 3.68 6.31
C ILE A 132 1.41 2.78 6.37
N TYR A 133 1.22 2.02 7.47
CA TYR A 133 0.09 1.09 7.58
C TYR A 133 -1.13 1.64 8.34
N THR A 134 -1.11 2.91 8.78
CA THR A 134 -2.28 3.54 9.38
C THR A 134 -3.01 4.45 8.40
N THR A 135 -4.34 4.37 8.41
CA THR A 135 -5.18 5.22 7.58
C THR A 135 -5.31 6.64 8.11
N ASN A 136 -5.01 6.88 9.39
CA ASN A 136 -5.30 8.16 10.06
C ASN A 136 -4.66 9.38 9.39
N ALA A 137 -3.41 9.29 8.91
CA ALA A 137 -2.77 10.43 8.24
C ALA A 137 -3.44 10.75 6.88
N ILE A 138 -3.71 9.71 6.09
CA ILE A 138 -4.32 9.82 4.76
C ILE A 138 -5.82 10.18 4.86
N GLU A 139 -6.55 9.59 5.80
CA GLU A 139 -7.96 9.88 6.06
C GLU A 139 -8.16 11.28 6.62
N ASN A 140 -7.27 11.76 7.50
CA ASN A 140 -7.30 13.14 7.97
C ASN A 140 -7.07 14.13 6.83
N PHE A 141 -6.17 13.83 5.89
CA PHE A 141 -5.93 14.64 4.70
C PHE A 141 -7.10 14.59 3.71
N ASN A 142 -7.58 13.39 3.36
CA ASN A 142 -8.71 13.19 2.46
C ASN A 142 -10.00 13.78 3.02
N ARG A 143 -10.22 13.72 4.34
CA ARG A 143 -11.36 14.38 5.01
C ARG A 143 -11.27 15.90 4.87
N GLN A 144 -10.08 16.48 4.98
CA GLN A 144 -9.88 17.92 4.77
C GLN A 144 -10.16 18.32 3.32
N ILE A 145 -9.65 17.58 2.34
CA ILE A 145 -9.94 17.82 0.92
C ILE A 145 -11.44 17.73 0.63
N ARG A 146 -12.12 16.66 1.09
CA ARG A 146 -13.57 16.50 0.89
C ARG A 146 -14.38 17.61 1.54
N LYS A 147 -13.96 18.12 2.71
CA LYS A 147 -14.58 19.29 3.35
C LYS A 147 -14.41 20.57 2.52
N SER A 148 -13.22 20.79 1.95
CA SER A 148 -12.97 21.97 1.13
C SER A 148 -13.66 21.92 -0.24
N VAL A 149 -13.85 20.72 -0.80
CA VAL A 149 -14.52 20.52 -2.10
C VAL A 149 -16.05 20.49 -1.96
N ASN A 150 -16.60 19.92 -0.89
CA ASN A 150 -18.05 19.83 -0.68
C ASN A 150 -18.61 20.98 0.18
N GLY A 151 -17.77 21.88 0.67
CA GLY A 151 -18.16 23.11 1.37
C GLY A 151 -18.22 24.34 0.45
N ALA A 152 -17.92 24.16 -0.84
CA ALA A 152 -18.09 25.16 -1.89
C ALA A 152 -19.36 24.85 -2.71
N SER A 153 -20.50 24.82 -2.03
CA SER A 153 -21.85 24.83 -2.61
C SER A 153 -22.79 25.47 -1.60
#